data_AF-A0A2L2Z313-F1
#
_entry.id   AF-A0A2L2Z313-F1
#
_cell.length_a   1.000
_cell.length_b   1.000
_cell.length_c   1.000
_cell.angle_alpha   90.00
_cell.angle_beta   90.00
_cell.angle_gamma   90.00
#
_symmetry.space_group_name_H-M   'P 1'
#
loop_
_entity.id
_entity.type
_entity.pdbx_description
1 polymer ?
#
loop_
_entity_poly.entity_id
_entity_poly.type
_entity_poly.pdbx_seq_one_letter_code
_entity_poly.pdbx_strand_id
1 'polypeptide(L)'
;VTKRSILSLAHKLFDPIGFTAPLTLIPKIILQECWKIKVSWDCKLPDNIVKEFHKWKNQLFELQNVKIPRRLSEFTIHSGSLSLHVFCDACKKSN
;
A
#
# COMPACT_ATOMS: atom_id res chain seq x y z
N VAL A 1 9.03 12.40 -11.16
CA VAL A 1 8.73 11.96 -9.78
C VAL A 1 9.34 12.97 -8.83
N THR A 2 8.55 13.48 -7.88
CA THR A 2 8.97 14.43 -6.84
C THR A 2 8.85 13.78 -5.46
N LYS A 3 9.55 14.32 -4.45
CA LYS A 3 9.44 13.86 -3.06
C LYS A 3 7.99 13.88 -2.56
N ARG A 4 7.23 14.93 -2.90
CA ARG A 4 5.79 15.04 -2.59
C ARG A 4 4.97 13.89 -3.21
N SER A 5 5.24 13.56 -4.47
CA SER A 5 4.52 12.49 -5.17
C SER A 5 4.78 11.10 -4.57
N ILE A 6 6.02 10.82 -4.13
CA ILE A 6 6.38 9.57 -3.45
C ILE A 6 5.66 9.48 -2.12
N LEU A 7 5.70 10.55 -1.31
CA LEU A 7 5.00 10.60 -0.02
C LEU A 7 3.50 10.37 -0.18
N SER A 8 2.86 11.09 -1.11
CA SER A 8 1.43 10.93 -1.38
C SER A 8 1.09 9.48 -1.75
N LEU A 9 1.89 8.82 -2.60
CA LEU A 9 1.63 7.44 -2.98
C LEU A 9 1.88 6.46 -1.83
N ALA A 10 2.94 6.67 -1.03
CA ALA A 10 3.26 5.84 0.13
C ALA A 10 2.12 5.82 1.16
N HIS A 11 1.47 6.97 1.37
CA HIS A 11 0.35 7.11 2.31
C HIS A 11 -1.00 6.62 1.76
N LYS A 12 -1.11 6.34 0.45
CA LYS A 12 -2.31 5.73 -0.14
C LYS A 12 -2.40 4.22 0.13
N LEU A 13 -1.26 3.58 0.42
CA LEU A 13 -1.26 2.18 0.85
C LEU A 13 -1.69 2.11 2.31
N PHE A 14 -2.97 1.75 2.50
CA PHE A 14 -3.54 1.49 3.80
C PHE A 14 -3.46 0.00 4.12
N ASP A 15 -2.90 -0.33 5.29
CA ASP A 15 -2.76 -1.70 5.74
C ASP A 15 -3.42 -1.91 7.11
N PRO A 16 -4.71 -2.25 7.12
CA PRO A 16 -5.44 -2.39 8.38
C PRO A 16 -4.99 -3.59 9.23
N ILE A 17 -4.34 -4.60 8.62
CA ILE A 17 -4.05 -5.89 9.28
C ILE A 17 -2.53 -6.18 9.31
N GLY A 18 -1.71 -5.43 8.56
CA GLY A 18 -0.25 -5.55 8.55
C GLY A 18 0.33 -6.46 7.46
N PHE A 19 -0.49 -7.00 6.55
CA PHE A 19 -0.03 -7.95 5.53
C PHE A 19 0.83 -7.32 4.44
N THR A 20 0.66 -6.03 4.18
CA THR A 20 1.41 -5.26 3.19
C THR A 20 2.55 -4.46 3.80
N ALA A 21 2.83 -4.63 5.10
CA ALA A 21 3.87 -3.89 5.82
C ALA A 21 5.23 -3.86 5.08
N PRO A 22 5.77 -4.97 4.53
CA PRO A 22 7.02 -4.94 3.77
C PRO A 22 6.96 -4.03 2.53
N LEU A 23 5.80 -3.92 1.89
CA LEU A 23 5.60 -3.07 0.71
C LEU A 23 5.48 -1.59 1.10
N THR A 24 4.93 -1.29 2.28
CA THR A 24 4.86 0.09 2.80
C THR A 24 6.20 0.60 3.32
N LEU A 25 7.16 -0.29 3.59
CA LEU A 25 8.49 0.08 4.08
C LEU A 25 9.38 0.68 2.98
N ILE A 26 9.41 0.05 1.80
CA ILE A 26 10.25 0.49 0.67
C ILE A 26 10.06 1.97 0.30
N PRO A 27 8.84 2.51 0.12
CA PRO A 27 8.70 3.92 -0.23
C PRO A 27 9.14 4.85 0.90
N LYS A 28 9.11 4.41 2.17
CA LYS A 28 9.65 5.17 3.31
C LYS A 28 11.17 5.24 3.28
N ILE A 29 11.84 4.15 2.90
CA ILE A 29 13.30 4.13 2.69
C ILE A 29 13.67 5.07 1.55
N ILE A 30 12.95 5.01 0.42
CA ILE A 30 13.17 5.92 -0.71
C ILE A 30 12.97 7.39 -0.29
N LEU A 31 11.95 7.68 0.53
CA LEU A 31 11.72 9.02 1.09
C LEU A 31 12.88 9.47 1.99
N GLN A 32 13.43 8.57 2.80
CA GLN A 32 14.60 8.87 3.63
C GLN A 32 15.82 9.22 2.78
N GLU A 33 16.07 8.49 1.68
CA GLU A 33 17.13 8.83 0.71
C GLU A 33 16.89 10.20 0.06
N CYS A 34 15.63 10.51 -0.29
CA CYS A 34 15.26 11.84 -0.79
C CYS A 34 15.55 12.97 0.22
N TRP A 35 15.50 12.70 1.52
CA TRP A 35 15.83 13.68 2.56
C TRP A 35 17.34 13.92 2.66
N LYS A 36 18.16 12.88 2.49
CA LYS A 36 19.63 12.97 2.53
C LYS A 36 20.18 13.88 1.44
N ILE A 37 19.59 13.86 0.25
CA ILE A 37 20.01 14.69 -0.90
C ILE A 37 19.54 16.15 -0.82
N LYS A 38 18.80 16.54 0.23
CA LYS A 38 18.33 17.92 0.50
C LYS A 38 17.56 18.59 -0.65
N VAL A 39 16.90 17.81 -1.50
CA VAL A 39 16.10 18.34 -2.62
C VAL A 39 14.73 18.83 -2.12
N SER A 40 14.22 19.92 -2.71
CA SER A 40 12.90 20.49 -2.41
C SER A 40 11.76 19.52 -2.74
N TRP A 41 10.59 19.74 -2.13
CA TRP A 41 9.41 18.86 -2.23
C TRP A 41 8.94 18.58 -3.65
N ASP A 42 9.01 19.61 -4.51
CA ASP A 42 8.43 19.59 -5.85
C ASP A 42 9.49 19.54 -6.97
N CYS A 43 10.77 19.44 -6.61
CA CYS A 43 11.86 19.25 -7.56
C CYS A 43 11.91 17.81 -8.11
N LYS A 44 12.43 17.66 -9.33
CA LYS A 44 12.71 16.34 -9.91
C LYS A 44 13.78 15.63 -9.10
N LEU A 45 13.56 14.34 -8.85
CA LEU A 45 14.53 13.49 -8.15
C LEU A 45 15.56 12.92 -9.14
N PRO A 46 16.78 12.60 -8.66
CA PRO A 46 17.79 11.88 -9.43
C PRO A 46 17.29 10.57 -10.05
N ASP A 47 17.81 10.22 -11.23
CA ASP A 47 17.32 9.08 -12.02
C ASP A 47 17.42 7.73 -11.30
N ASN A 48 18.43 7.54 -10.44
CA ASN A 48 18.57 6.33 -9.65
C ASN A 48 17.39 6.14 -8.69
N ILE A 49 16.98 7.19 -7.98
CA ILE A 49 15.83 7.18 -7.07
C ILE A 49 14.53 6.98 -7.85
N VAL A 50 14.39 7.63 -9.01
CA VAL A 50 13.22 7.47 -9.88
C VAL A 50 13.08 6.03 -10.36
N LYS A 51 14.18 5.40 -10.78
CA LYS A 51 14.21 3.99 -11.22
C LYS A 51 13.80 3.05 -10.09
N GLU A 52 14.33 3.24 -8.89
CA GLU A 52 13.99 2.42 -7.72
C GLU A 52 12.52 2.57 -7.34
N PHE A 53 12.01 3.79 -7.31
CA PHE A 53 10.59 4.06 -7.06
C PHE A 53 9.67 3.42 -8.10
N HIS A 54 10.02 3.48 -9.38
CA HIS A 54 9.24 2.80 -10.42
C HIS A 54 9.28 1.28 -10.30
N LYS A 55 10.44 0.71 -9.95
CA LYS A 55 10.56 -0.73 -9.68
C LYS A 55 9.60 -1.14 -8.56
N TRP A 56 9.63 -0.46 -7.43
CA TRP A 56 8.70 -0.70 -6.32
C TRP A 56 7.24 -0.53 -6.74
N LYS A 57 6.92 0.56 -7.45
CA LYS A 57 5.55 0.83 -7.92
C LYS A 57 5.03 -0.30 -8.81
N ASN A 58 5.86 -0.85 -9.69
CA ASN A 58 5.48 -1.96 -10.56
C ASN A 58 5.29 -3.27 -9.79
N GLN A 59 5.98 -3.48 -8.66
CA GLN A 59 5.75 -4.63 -7.80
C GLN A 59 4.40 -4.58 -7.08
N LEU A 60 3.76 -3.40 -6.97
CA LEU A 60 2.43 -3.30 -6.36
C LEU A 60 1.36 -4.07 -7.14
N PHE A 61 1.54 -4.28 -8.45
CA PHE A 61 0.60 -5.09 -9.23
C PHE A 61 0.58 -6.55 -8.78
N GLU A 62 1.66 -7.05 -8.17
CA GLU A 62 1.71 -8.42 -7.64
C GLU A 62 0.78 -8.62 -6.43
N LEU A 63 0.35 -7.54 -5.77
CA LEU A 63 -0.63 -7.63 -4.67
C LEU A 63 -1.95 -8.25 -5.11
N GLN A 64 -2.33 -8.11 -6.37
CA GLN A 64 -3.55 -8.73 -6.91
C GLN A 64 -3.49 -10.27 -6.86
N ASN A 65 -2.28 -10.83 -6.81
CA ASN A 65 -2.04 -12.27 -6.78
C ASN A 65 -1.97 -12.81 -5.35
N VAL A 66 -1.92 -11.94 -4.33
CA VAL A 66 -1.81 -12.34 -2.92
C VAL A 66 -3.17 -12.84 -2.43
N LYS A 67 -3.22 -14.12 -2.04
CA LYS A 67 -4.39 -14.75 -1.42
C LYS A 67 -4.11 -14.97 0.06
N ILE A 68 -4.92 -14.35 0.91
CA ILE A 68 -4.82 -14.53 2.37
C ILE A 68 -5.94 -15.50 2.79
N PRO A 69 -5.62 -16.75 3.16
CA PRO A 69 -6.63 -17.68 3.63
C PRO A 69 -7.23 -17.16 4.93
N ARG A 70 -8.54 -16.88 4.94
CA ARG A 70 -9.28 -16.51 6.15
C ARG A 70 -9.96 -17.74 6.72
N ARG A 71 -9.64 -18.11 7.97
CA ARG A 71 -10.26 -19.25 8.64
C ARG A 71 -11.69 -18.90 9.03
N LEU A 72 -12.65 -19.37 8.24
CA LEU A 72 -14.10 -19.28 8.52
C LEU A 72 -14.66 -20.61 9.07
N SER A 73 -13.82 -21.63 9.24
CA SER A 73 -14.22 -23.05 9.28
C SER A 73 -14.57 -23.62 10.66
N GLU A 74 -14.50 -22.84 11.75
CA GLU A 74 -14.97 -23.32 13.06
C GLU A 74 -16.49 -23.15 13.25
N PHE A 75 -17.18 -22.54 12.29
CA PHE A 75 -18.65 -22.62 12.22
C PHE A 75 -19.03 -23.96 11.60
N THR A 76 -19.10 -24.99 12.43
CA THR A 76 -19.77 -26.23 12.06
C THR A 76 -21.24 -25.85 11.77
N ILE A 77 -21.62 -25.82 10.50
CA ILE A 77 -22.97 -25.48 10.08
C ILE A 77 -23.86 -26.68 10.45
N HIS A 78 -24.37 -26.63 11.69
CA HIS A 78 -25.51 -27.35 12.24
C HIS A 78 -26.57 -27.69 11.18
N SER A 79 -27.13 -26.63 10.59
CA SER A 79 -28.23 -26.62 9.62
C SER A 79 -28.65 -25.16 9.39
N GLY A 80 -27.93 -24.40 8.55
CA GLY A 80 -28.25 -22.97 8.32
C GLY A 80 -27.45 -22.30 7.21
N SER A 81 -27.92 -21.16 6.71
CA SER A 81 -27.19 -20.34 5.74
C SER A 81 -26.20 -19.41 6.44
N LEU A 82 -24.99 -19.28 5.88
CA LEU A 82 -23.95 -18.36 6.37
C LEU A 82 -23.93 -17.11 5.48
N SER A 83 -24.07 -15.93 6.08
CA SER A 83 -23.90 -14.64 5.43
C SER A 83 -22.71 -13.89 6.02
N LEU A 84 -21.84 -13.35 5.15
CA LEU A 84 -20.75 -12.46 5.56
C LEU A 84 -21.21 -11.01 5.43
N HIS A 85 -21.42 -10.34 6.56
CA HIS A 85 -21.75 -8.92 6.61
C HIS A 85 -20.46 -8.12 6.85
N VAL A 86 -20.00 -7.39 5.83
CA VAL A 86 -18.83 -6.50 5.94
C VAL A 86 -19.32 -5.07 6.10
N PHE A 87 -19.01 -4.47 7.24
CA PHE A 87 -19.20 -3.04 7.47
C PHE A 87 -17.89 -2.34 7.17
N CYS A 88 -17.94 -1.32 6.32
CA CYS A 88 -16.79 -0.49 5.98
C CYS A 88 -17.25 0.97 6.08
N ASP A 89 -16.39 1.85 6.57
CA ASP A 89 -16.69 3.28 6.60
C ASP A 89 -16.87 3.80 5.17
N ALA A 90 -18.05 4.33 4.89
CA ALA A 90 -18.35 4.98 3.62
C ALA A 90 -17.71 6.37 3.60
N CYS A 91 -16.57 6.52 2.92
CA CYS A 91 -16.02 7.84 2.66
C CYS A 91 -16.85 8.56 1.59
N LYS A 92 -17.48 9.68 1.94
CA LYS A 92 -18.16 10.56 0.97
C LYS A 92 -17.09 11.33 0.18
N LYS A 93 -16.82 10.86 -1.05
CA LYS A 93 -15.98 11.47 -2.11
C LYS A 93 -14.48 11.16 -2.04
N SER A 94 -13.96 10.58 -3.13
CA SER A 94 -12.60 10.83 -3.62
C SER A 94 -12.69 11.38 -5.04
N ASN A 95 -12.16 12.59 -5.26
CA ASN A 95 -11.93 13.16 -6.59
C ASN A 95 -10.90 12.34 -7.39
#